data_AF-A0AAQ5ZG05-F1
#
_entry.id   AF-A0AAQ5ZG05-F1
#
_cell.length_a   1.000
_cell.length_b   1.000
_cell.length_c   1.000
_cell.angle_alpha   90.00
_cell.angle_beta   90.00
_cell.angle_gamma   90.00
#
_symmetry.space_group_name_H-M   'P 1'
#
loop_
_entity.id
_entity.type
_entity.pdbx_description
1 polymer ?
#
loop_
_entity_poly.entity_id
_entity_poly.type
_entity_poly.pdbx_seq_one_letter_code
_entity_poly.pdbx_strand_id
1 'polypeptide(L)'
;VPANCPPQHNSIPLCRGHRFVFFLVSQDVLVYLFGDSAVHLTVEGLGSVTVQELGRSVREALHIPESVQDAFAFWLCSPLLELQLKARHQPYKLCRQWQDLLYRFTEASEEDISQDEPYLQYRRNVFYLKSKELQIEDEGVLRLLYEEARSNILTGRYPCDPEHWTGLGALSLALEEGTGLDSQQFTTTVREKKLSSFLPAHVVMGSGGLLSTLRGKSSRHAGLEQNLLEEYRKISTSAGNSPEPTQLLHQYLNTCHSLPYYGCAFFVGEIDKPAQGILQRSKRKAVNVGICLEGVYVMDVKEKHVLLGLRFSELSWDHSYPEEEGDSHILWLEFDGEEDGTAVNKLLKIYSKQAELMSGFIEFCVELKSASEGGAAAEMDGEVNLSQQPAGQEGRSKNGRGGRRGMLHRQGSVVCSRVHSLNTISYVDNGKEIKRLKPKRAASFFTRQTSATTYSAVQVTENLEQG
;
A
#
# COMPACT_ATOMS: atom_id res chain seq x y z
N VAL A 1 -68.77 -48.09 17.44
CA VAL A 1 -68.02 -46.81 17.36
C VAL A 1 -66.56 -47.20 17.14
N PRO A 2 -65.96 -46.75 16.03
CA PRO A 2 -65.36 -47.58 14.95
C PRO A 2 -64.02 -48.22 15.36
N ALA A 3 -63.74 -49.48 14.99
CA ALA A 3 -63.28 -49.98 13.67
C ALA A 3 -61.83 -49.53 13.38
N ASN A 4 -60.87 -50.37 12.95
CA ASN A 4 -60.97 -51.61 12.21
C ASN A 4 -59.74 -52.51 12.45
N CYS A 5 -59.94 -53.79 12.14
CA CYS A 5 -59.04 -54.94 12.34
C CYS A 5 -58.16 -55.18 11.06
N PRO A 6 -57.38 -56.30 10.93
CA PRO A 6 -55.98 -56.40 10.43
C PRO A 6 -55.93 -57.12 9.04
N PRO A 7 -55.13 -58.15 8.65
CA PRO A 7 -53.75 -58.63 8.93
C PRO A 7 -52.89 -59.04 7.67
N GLN A 8 -51.63 -59.43 7.91
CA GLN A 8 -50.76 -60.47 7.27
C GLN A 8 -50.46 -60.57 5.74
N HIS A 9 -49.14 -60.74 5.48
CA HIS A 9 -48.41 -61.60 4.50
C HIS A 9 -47.81 -61.05 3.17
N ASN A 10 -46.53 -61.47 2.96
CA ASN A 10 -45.71 -61.64 1.72
C ASN A 10 -44.68 -60.58 1.24
N SER A 11 -43.39 -60.95 1.40
CA SER A 11 -42.28 -61.08 0.41
C SER A 11 -41.85 -59.97 -0.60
N ILE A 12 -40.65 -59.36 -0.38
CA ILE A 12 -39.42 -59.12 -1.26
C ILE A 12 -39.59 -58.43 -2.66
N PRO A 13 -38.64 -57.63 -3.31
CA PRO A 13 -37.22 -57.24 -2.99
C PRO A 13 -36.81 -55.74 -3.19
N LEU A 14 -35.59 -55.43 -2.69
CA LEU A 14 -34.49 -54.61 -3.28
C LEU A 14 -34.81 -53.33 -4.08
N CYS A 15 -34.35 -52.16 -3.60
CA CYS A 15 -33.59 -51.22 -4.44
C CYS A 15 -32.83 -50.14 -3.64
N ARG A 16 -31.64 -49.87 -4.15
CA ARG A 16 -30.60 -48.93 -3.71
C ARG A 16 -31.12 -47.50 -3.50
N GLY A 17 -30.50 -46.82 -2.54
CA GLY A 17 -30.54 -45.37 -2.42
C GLY A 17 -29.98 -44.91 -1.09
N HIS A 18 -28.64 -44.96 -0.93
CA HIS A 18 -27.99 -44.22 0.14
C HIS A 18 -28.43 -42.76 0.02
N ARG A 19 -29.18 -42.29 1.03
CA ARG A 19 -29.44 -40.87 1.24
C ARG A 19 -28.10 -40.18 1.42
N PHE A 20 -27.66 -39.41 0.43
CA PHE A 20 -26.74 -38.31 0.70
C PHE A 20 -27.55 -37.26 1.46
N VAL A 21 -27.58 -37.38 2.79
CA VAL A 21 -27.94 -36.26 3.64
C VAL A 21 -26.71 -35.37 3.66
N PHE A 22 -26.66 -34.38 2.76
CA PHE A 22 -25.80 -33.23 2.99
C PHE A 22 -26.34 -32.57 4.26
N PHE A 23 -25.65 -32.72 5.38
CA PHE A 23 -25.82 -31.79 6.46
C PHE A 23 -25.31 -30.45 5.94
N LEU A 24 -26.22 -29.60 5.47
CA LEU A 24 -25.96 -28.17 5.30
C LEU A 24 -25.77 -27.62 6.70
N VAL A 25 -24.55 -27.72 7.23
CA VAL A 25 -24.21 -27.10 8.51
C VAL A 25 -24.08 -25.61 8.21
N SER A 26 -25.07 -24.83 8.65
CA SER A 26 -24.98 -23.38 8.69
C SER A 26 -23.89 -23.01 9.70
N GLN A 27 -22.99 -22.10 9.32
CA GLN A 27 -21.90 -21.64 10.17
C GLN A 27 -21.91 -20.12 10.24
N ASP A 28 -21.56 -19.58 11.41
CA ASP A 28 -21.46 -18.15 11.60
C ASP A 28 -20.09 -17.66 11.10
N VAL A 29 -20.13 -16.60 10.29
CA VAL A 29 -18.96 -15.93 9.70
C VAL A 29 -18.96 -14.49 10.15
N LEU A 30 -17.82 -14.03 10.66
CA LEU A 30 -17.57 -12.63 10.95
C LEU A 30 -16.79 -12.00 9.81
N VAL A 31 -17.32 -10.90 9.27
CA VAL A 31 -16.64 -10.08 8.28
C VAL A 31 -16.28 -8.76 8.95
N TYR A 32 -15.00 -8.55 9.21
CA TYR A 32 -14.52 -7.35 9.90
C TYR A 32 -14.58 -6.13 8.98
N LEU A 33 -14.92 -4.98 9.57
CA LEU A 33 -14.86 -3.66 8.95
C LEU A 33 -13.77 -2.84 9.64
N PHE A 34 -13.42 -1.69 9.08
CA PHE A 34 -12.70 -0.66 9.84
C PHE A 34 -13.65 0.00 10.86
N GLY A 35 -13.12 0.47 11.99
CA GLY A 35 -13.91 1.14 13.04
C GLY A 35 -14.56 0.18 14.06
N ASP A 36 -13.81 -0.82 14.54
CA ASP A 36 -14.19 -1.76 15.60
C ASP A 36 -15.53 -2.51 15.40
N SER A 37 -15.94 -2.67 14.14
CA SER A 37 -17.24 -3.25 13.76
C SER A 37 -17.07 -4.50 12.88
N ALA A 38 -18.07 -5.37 12.87
CA ALA A 38 -18.12 -6.55 12.02
C ALA A 38 -19.55 -6.86 11.57
N VAL A 39 -19.70 -7.46 10.38
CA VAL A 39 -20.95 -8.03 9.89
C VAL A 39 -21.01 -9.49 10.28
N HIS A 40 -22.08 -9.88 10.97
CA HIS A 40 -22.35 -11.24 11.38
C HIS A 40 -23.26 -11.91 10.35
N LEU A 41 -22.79 -12.97 9.71
CA LEU A 41 -23.55 -13.70 8.70
C LEU A 41 -23.65 -15.17 9.08
N THR A 42 -24.83 -15.76 8.90
CA THR A 42 -25.01 -17.21 8.95
C THR A 42 -24.98 -17.74 7.52
N VAL A 43 -23.98 -18.57 7.22
CA VAL A 43 -23.66 -19.03 5.87
C VAL A 43 -23.83 -20.54 5.77
N GLU A 44 -24.62 -20.99 4.81
CA GLU A 44 -24.74 -22.41 4.47
C GLU A 44 -23.61 -22.84 3.53
N GLY A 45 -22.97 -23.97 3.82
CA GLY A 45 -21.95 -24.53 2.93
C GLY A 45 -20.69 -23.65 2.85
N LEU A 46 -20.16 -23.21 4.00
CA LEU A 46 -18.99 -22.32 4.09
C LEU A 46 -17.80 -22.74 3.22
N GLY A 47 -17.57 -24.06 3.08
CA GLY A 47 -16.48 -24.60 2.26
C GLY A 47 -16.61 -24.37 0.75
N SER A 48 -17.80 -24.00 0.26
CA SER A 48 -18.08 -23.72 -1.16
C SER A 48 -18.47 -22.28 -1.47
N VAL A 49 -18.84 -21.49 -0.45
CA VAL A 49 -19.27 -20.11 -0.64
C VAL A 49 -18.16 -19.26 -1.26
N THR A 50 -18.53 -18.55 -2.31
CA THR A 50 -17.64 -17.65 -3.03
C THR A 50 -17.67 -16.24 -2.45
N VAL A 51 -16.63 -15.46 -2.73
CA VAL A 51 -16.55 -14.03 -2.40
C VAL A 51 -17.74 -13.26 -3.00
N GLN A 52 -18.18 -13.60 -4.21
CA GLN A 52 -19.32 -12.95 -4.84
C GLN A 52 -20.63 -13.18 -4.07
N GLU A 53 -20.88 -14.42 -3.65
CA GLU A 53 -22.08 -14.76 -2.87
C GLU A 53 -22.05 -14.10 -1.49
N LEU A 54 -20.91 -14.19 -0.80
CA LEU A 54 -20.73 -13.56 0.50
C LEU A 54 -20.86 -12.03 0.42
N GLY A 55 -20.36 -11.43 -0.66
CA GLY A 55 -20.46 -10.00 -0.90
C GLY A 55 -21.87 -9.49 -1.05
N ARG A 56 -22.78 -10.28 -1.64
CA ARG A 56 -24.19 -9.93 -1.69
C ARG A 56 -24.76 -9.81 -0.27
N SER A 57 -24.53 -10.81 0.57
CA SER A 57 -25.02 -10.81 1.95
C SER A 57 -24.44 -9.67 2.80
N VAL A 58 -23.15 -9.36 2.65
CA VAL A 58 -22.53 -8.20 3.34
C VAL A 58 -23.14 -6.88 2.87
N ARG A 59 -23.34 -6.68 1.56
CA ARG A 59 -23.94 -5.46 1.02
C ARG A 59 -25.38 -5.28 1.48
N GLU A 60 -26.17 -6.36 1.51
CA GLU A 60 -27.53 -6.34 2.03
C GLU A 60 -27.56 -5.92 3.51
N ALA A 61 -26.67 -6.51 4.33
CA ALA A 61 -26.57 -6.19 5.76
C ALA A 61 -26.10 -4.76 6.04
N LEU A 62 -25.26 -4.20 5.16
CA LEU A 62 -24.74 -2.83 5.26
C LEU A 62 -25.58 -1.80 4.49
N HIS A 63 -26.67 -2.23 3.85
CA HIS A 63 -27.50 -1.39 2.98
C HIS A 63 -26.71 -0.64 1.88
N ILE A 64 -25.65 -1.28 1.34
CA ILE A 64 -24.83 -0.68 0.28
C ILE A 64 -25.62 -0.63 -1.03
N PRO A 65 -25.78 0.55 -1.66
CA PRO A 65 -26.50 0.66 -2.92
C PRO A 65 -25.84 -0.14 -4.05
N GLU A 66 -26.65 -0.74 -4.91
CA GLU A 66 -26.18 -1.55 -6.05
C GLU A 66 -25.29 -0.74 -7.02
N SER A 67 -25.51 0.56 -7.13
CA SER A 67 -24.72 1.48 -7.97
C SER A 67 -23.24 1.58 -7.56
N VAL A 68 -22.92 1.25 -6.30
CA VAL A 68 -21.56 1.32 -5.73
C VAL A 68 -21.11 -0.02 -5.17
N GLN A 69 -21.71 -1.12 -5.62
CA GLN A 69 -21.40 -2.46 -5.11
C GLN A 69 -19.93 -2.86 -5.27
N ASP A 70 -19.26 -2.32 -6.29
CA ASP A 70 -17.85 -2.61 -6.60
C ASP A 70 -16.86 -1.72 -5.83
N ALA A 71 -17.35 -0.81 -4.99
CA ALA A 71 -16.53 0.09 -4.18
C ALA A 71 -15.71 -0.65 -3.11
N PHE A 72 -16.15 -1.85 -2.73
CA PHE A 72 -15.53 -2.65 -1.69
C PHE A 72 -15.21 -4.07 -2.17
N ALA A 73 -14.25 -4.70 -1.52
CA ALA A 73 -13.79 -6.04 -1.78
C ALA A 73 -13.45 -6.76 -0.48
N PHE A 74 -13.40 -8.09 -0.55
CA PHE A 74 -12.92 -8.92 0.56
C PHE A 74 -11.41 -9.06 0.53
N TRP A 75 -10.82 -9.04 1.70
CA TRP A 75 -9.41 -9.26 1.93
C TRP A 75 -9.21 -10.31 3.02
N LEU A 76 -8.23 -11.19 2.83
CA LEU A 76 -7.65 -11.94 3.95
C LEU A 76 -6.50 -11.12 4.50
N CYS A 77 -6.56 -10.84 5.80
CA CYS A 77 -5.61 -9.98 6.48
C CYS A 77 -5.04 -10.68 7.71
N SER A 78 -3.77 -10.43 7.97
CA SER A 78 -3.04 -10.80 9.18
C SER A 78 -1.93 -9.76 9.43
N PRO A 79 -1.21 -9.81 10.55
CA PRO A 79 0.04 -9.07 10.72
C PRO A 79 1.11 -9.32 9.65
N LEU A 80 1.13 -10.49 9.00
CA LEU A 80 2.20 -10.91 8.08
C LEU A 80 1.88 -10.67 6.59
N LEU A 81 0.61 -10.75 6.20
CA LEU A 81 0.17 -10.69 4.81
C LEU A 81 -1.27 -10.19 4.68
N GLU A 82 -1.51 -9.39 3.63
CA GLU A 82 -2.83 -8.90 3.22
C GLU A 82 -3.08 -9.23 1.75
N LEU A 83 -4.19 -9.90 1.43
CA LEU A 83 -4.53 -10.33 0.06
C LEU A 83 -5.96 -9.97 -0.30
N GLN A 84 -6.16 -9.18 -1.37
CA GLN A 84 -7.49 -8.95 -1.93
C GLN A 84 -7.96 -10.22 -2.66
N LEU A 85 -9.18 -10.64 -2.36
CA LEU A 85 -9.78 -11.82 -2.96
C LEU A 85 -10.51 -11.48 -4.26
N LYS A 86 -10.53 -12.46 -5.19
CA LYS A 86 -11.30 -12.39 -6.44
C LYS A 86 -12.70 -12.94 -6.23
N ALA A 87 -13.67 -12.49 -7.02
CA ALA A 87 -15.09 -12.88 -6.91
C ALA A 87 -15.34 -14.40 -6.82
N ARG A 88 -14.57 -15.20 -7.56
CA ARG A 88 -14.67 -16.68 -7.58
C ARG A 88 -13.93 -17.40 -6.45
N HIS A 89 -13.12 -16.70 -5.66
CA HIS A 89 -12.38 -17.33 -4.56
C HIS A 89 -13.35 -17.82 -3.49
N GLN A 90 -12.96 -18.89 -2.79
CA GLN A 90 -13.69 -19.45 -1.65
C GLN A 90 -12.88 -19.12 -0.38
N PRO A 91 -13.28 -18.11 0.42
CA PRO A 91 -12.48 -17.59 1.52
C PRO A 91 -12.01 -18.67 2.49
N TYR A 92 -12.91 -19.59 2.87
CA TYR A 92 -12.61 -20.68 3.79
C TYR A 92 -11.46 -21.58 3.31
N LYS A 93 -11.41 -21.90 2.01
CA LYS A 93 -10.32 -22.72 1.44
C LYS A 93 -8.99 -21.98 1.48
N LEU A 94 -8.99 -20.68 1.23
CA LEU A 94 -7.79 -19.86 1.31
C LEU A 94 -7.29 -19.72 2.76
N CYS A 95 -8.18 -19.58 3.74
CA CYS A 95 -7.80 -19.63 5.16
C CYS A 95 -7.10 -20.95 5.52
N ARG A 96 -7.56 -22.08 4.96
CA ARG A 96 -6.93 -23.40 5.18
C ARG A 96 -5.54 -23.53 4.54
N GLN A 97 -5.23 -22.69 3.56
CA GLN A 97 -3.94 -22.63 2.86
C GLN A 97 -3.07 -21.47 3.37
N TRP A 98 -3.46 -20.82 4.46
CA TRP A 98 -2.82 -19.57 4.89
C TRP A 98 -1.33 -19.74 5.17
N GLN A 99 -0.95 -20.80 5.88
CA GLN A 99 0.46 -21.08 6.17
C GLN A 99 1.27 -21.28 4.88
N ASP A 100 0.75 -22.00 3.89
CA ASP A 100 1.41 -22.17 2.58
C ASP A 100 1.60 -20.82 1.86
N LEU A 101 0.62 -19.93 1.94
CA LEU A 101 0.72 -18.57 1.40
C LEU A 101 1.78 -17.75 2.14
N LEU A 102 1.84 -17.84 3.46
CA LEU A 102 2.86 -17.16 4.26
C LEU A 102 4.27 -17.66 3.95
N TYR A 103 4.46 -18.98 3.84
CA TYR A 103 5.75 -19.57 3.45
C TYR A 103 6.21 -19.06 2.07
N ARG A 104 5.27 -18.93 1.13
CA ARG A 104 5.58 -18.45 -0.22
C ARG A 104 5.88 -16.96 -0.28
N PHE A 105 5.12 -16.13 0.44
CA PHE A 105 5.10 -14.68 0.23
C PHE A 105 5.68 -13.86 1.39
N THR A 106 6.25 -14.49 2.41
CA THR A 106 6.82 -13.77 3.56
C THR A 106 8.17 -14.35 3.99
N GLU A 107 8.97 -13.50 4.64
CA GLU A 107 10.22 -13.89 5.32
C GLU A 107 10.00 -14.14 6.83
N ALA A 108 8.75 -14.40 7.24
CA ALA A 108 8.42 -14.66 8.63
C ALA A 108 9.03 -15.98 9.11
N SER A 109 9.31 -16.08 10.42
CA SER A 109 9.84 -17.31 10.99
C SER A 109 8.79 -18.43 11.00
N GLU A 110 9.21 -19.69 11.04
CA GLU A 110 8.27 -20.82 11.14
C GLU A 110 7.36 -20.72 12.38
N GLU A 111 7.91 -20.21 13.49
CA GLU A 111 7.16 -19.94 14.72
C GLU A 111 6.05 -18.93 14.44
N ASP A 112 6.39 -17.76 13.86
CA ASP A 112 5.42 -16.71 13.55
C ASP A 112 4.34 -17.22 12.57
N ILE A 113 4.73 -17.96 11.53
CA ILE A 113 3.80 -18.55 10.55
C ILE A 113 2.84 -19.54 11.21
N SER A 114 3.33 -20.35 12.15
CA SER A 114 2.50 -21.35 12.83
C SER A 114 1.41 -20.74 13.72
N GLN A 115 1.64 -19.53 14.23
CA GLN A 115 0.72 -18.81 15.13
C GLN A 115 -0.17 -17.79 14.41
N ASP A 116 0.12 -17.50 13.14
CA ASP A 116 -0.62 -16.50 12.38
C ASP A 116 -1.91 -17.08 11.77
N GLU A 117 -3.03 -16.41 12.03
CA GLU A 117 -4.34 -16.76 11.49
C GLU A 117 -4.94 -15.57 10.73
N PRO A 118 -5.47 -15.77 9.51
CA PRO A 118 -6.07 -14.68 8.76
C PRO A 118 -7.49 -14.43 9.23
N TYR A 119 -7.90 -13.17 9.21
CA TYR A 119 -9.29 -12.76 9.31
C TYR A 119 -9.81 -12.20 7.98
N LEU A 120 -11.12 -12.29 7.79
CA LEU A 120 -11.78 -11.78 6.61
C LEU A 120 -12.23 -10.33 6.85
N GLN A 121 -11.75 -9.40 6.03
CA GLN A 121 -12.06 -7.98 6.12
C GLN A 121 -12.77 -7.50 4.85
N TYR A 122 -13.78 -6.65 5.01
CA TYR A 122 -14.45 -5.97 3.89
C TYR A 122 -14.05 -4.49 3.88
N ARG A 123 -13.39 -4.07 2.81
CA ARG A 123 -12.76 -2.75 2.71
C ARG A 123 -12.70 -2.26 1.26
N ARG A 124 -12.22 -1.04 1.02
CA ARG A 124 -12.14 -0.43 -0.30
C ARG A 124 -11.51 -1.41 -1.31
N ASN A 125 -12.17 -1.55 -2.46
CA ASN A 125 -11.62 -2.28 -3.58
C ASN A 125 -10.50 -1.45 -4.21
N VAL A 126 -9.30 -2.00 -4.27
CA VAL A 126 -8.13 -1.33 -4.86
C VAL A 126 -8.34 -0.91 -6.32
N PHE A 127 -9.22 -1.62 -7.04
CA PHE A 127 -9.57 -1.33 -8.43
C PHE A 127 -10.78 -0.40 -8.58
N TYR A 128 -11.33 0.11 -7.49
CA TYR A 128 -12.40 1.12 -7.58
C TYR A 128 -11.81 2.47 -7.95
N LEU A 129 -12.37 3.08 -9.00
CA LEU A 129 -11.89 4.35 -9.52
C LEU A 129 -12.21 5.48 -8.55
N LYS A 130 -11.18 6.26 -8.21
CA LYS A 130 -11.30 7.46 -7.38
C LYS A 130 -12.30 8.47 -7.95
N SER A 131 -12.38 8.61 -9.28
CA SER A 131 -13.37 9.48 -9.93
C SER A 131 -14.81 9.04 -9.66
N LYS A 132 -15.09 7.73 -9.56
CA LYS A 132 -16.40 7.21 -9.17
C LYS A 132 -16.66 7.39 -7.67
N GLU A 133 -15.62 7.22 -6.86
CA GLU A 133 -15.69 7.41 -5.41
C GLU A 133 -16.05 8.86 -5.02
N LEU A 134 -15.53 9.84 -5.76
CA LEU A 134 -15.86 11.26 -5.58
C LEU A 134 -17.33 11.61 -5.85
N GLN A 135 -18.11 10.71 -6.47
CA GLN A 135 -19.55 10.90 -6.76
C GLN A 135 -20.46 10.19 -5.75
N ILE A 136 -19.90 9.60 -4.69
CA ILE A 136 -20.67 8.87 -3.68
C ILE A 136 -21.27 9.88 -2.70
N GLU A 137 -22.58 9.88 -2.57
CA GLU A 137 -23.33 10.73 -1.63
C GLU A 137 -23.93 9.93 -0.45
N ASP A 138 -23.89 8.60 -0.53
CA ASP A 138 -24.45 7.74 0.51
C ASP A 138 -23.60 7.78 1.79
N GLU A 139 -24.18 8.26 2.89
CA GLU A 139 -23.47 8.45 4.16
C GLU A 139 -22.88 7.15 4.71
N GLY A 140 -23.57 6.02 4.59
CA GLY A 140 -23.11 4.72 5.08
C GLY A 140 -21.86 4.26 4.33
N VAL A 141 -21.86 4.41 3.01
CA VAL A 141 -20.70 4.10 2.16
C VAL A 141 -19.53 5.05 2.45
N LEU A 142 -19.81 6.36 2.59
CA LEU A 142 -18.79 7.35 2.95
C LEU A 142 -18.18 7.05 4.32
N ARG A 143 -18.99 6.59 5.29
CA ARG A 143 -18.50 6.19 6.62
C ARG A 143 -17.53 5.01 6.54
N LEU A 144 -17.83 3.98 5.74
CA LEU A 144 -16.94 2.84 5.55
C LEU A 144 -15.59 3.26 4.94
N LEU A 145 -15.61 4.11 3.91
CA LEU A 145 -14.40 4.64 3.28
C LEU A 145 -13.60 5.53 4.27
N TYR A 146 -14.30 6.33 5.06
CA TYR A 146 -13.71 7.20 6.08
C TYR A 146 -13.01 6.39 7.17
N GLU A 147 -13.63 5.34 7.72
CA GLU A 147 -13.02 4.54 8.80
C GLU A 147 -11.72 3.86 8.32
N GLU A 148 -11.69 3.36 7.08
CA GLU A 148 -10.46 2.85 6.48
C GLU A 148 -9.40 3.95 6.29
N ALA A 149 -9.78 5.10 5.73
CA ALA A 149 -8.88 6.22 5.53
C ALA A 149 -8.29 6.72 6.86
N ARG A 150 -9.13 6.83 7.90
CA ARG A 150 -8.76 7.19 9.27
C ARG A 150 -7.78 6.21 9.86
N SER A 151 -8.05 4.92 9.78
CA SER A 151 -7.11 3.89 10.25
C SER A 151 -5.76 4.00 9.56
N ASN A 152 -5.73 4.20 8.24
CA ASN A 152 -4.50 4.35 7.47
C ASN A 152 -3.70 5.61 7.82
N ILE A 153 -4.37 6.72 8.15
CA ILE A 153 -3.72 7.95 8.65
C ILE A 153 -3.16 7.72 10.06
N LEU A 154 -3.95 7.18 10.98
CA LEU A 154 -3.57 7.00 12.39
C LEU A 154 -2.40 6.03 12.55
N THR A 155 -2.39 4.94 11.79
CA THR A 155 -1.29 3.97 11.76
C THR A 155 -0.04 4.50 11.03
N GLY A 156 -0.15 5.64 10.34
CA GLY A 156 0.90 6.18 9.49
C GLY A 156 1.17 5.31 8.26
N ARG A 157 0.19 4.52 7.81
CA ARG A 157 0.25 3.85 6.50
C ARG A 157 0.14 4.85 5.36
N TYR A 158 -0.62 5.92 5.58
CA TYR A 158 -0.61 7.11 4.74
C TYR A 158 0.31 8.18 5.38
N PRO A 159 1.55 8.35 4.89
CA PRO A 159 2.32 9.57 5.14
C PRO A 159 1.42 10.79 4.94
N CYS A 160 1.55 11.80 5.79
CA CYS A 160 0.69 12.96 5.72
C CYS A 160 1.43 14.15 6.31
N ASP A 161 1.35 15.31 5.66
CA ASP A 161 2.02 16.52 6.14
C ASP A 161 1.39 16.99 7.48
N PRO A 162 2.17 17.67 8.35
CA PRO A 162 1.70 18.18 9.65
C PRO A 162 0.37 18.92 9.65
N GLU A 163 0.19 19.78 8.65
CA GLU A 163 -1.01 20.60 8.50
C GLU A 163 -2.23 19.73 8.19
N HIS A 164 -2.06 18.71 7.34
CA HIS A 164 -3.14 17.82 6.92
C HIS A 164 -3.59 16.87 8.04
N TRP A 165 -2.69 16.21 8.77
CA TRP A 165 -3.13 15.28 9.82
C TRP A 165 -3.78 16.00 11.01
N THR A 166 -3.46 17.27 11.26
CA THR A 166 -4.13 18.06 12.31
C THR A 166 -5.58 18.35 11.92
N GLY A 167 -5.81 18.80 10.68
CA GLY A 167 -7.15 19.03 10.15
C GLY A 167 -7.99 17.75 10.07
N LEU A 168 -7.40 16.63 9.64
CA LEU A 168 -8.06 15.31 9.65
C LEU A 168 -8.45 14.87 11.07
N GLY A 169 -7.58 15.09 12.06
CA GLY A 169 -7.88 14.80 13.46
C GLY A 169 -9.06 15.64 13.97
N ALA A 170 -9.12 16.92 13.61
CA ALA A 170 -10.21 17.82 13.99
C ALA A 170 -11.54 17.40 13.35
N LEU A 171 -11.52 17.02 12.06
CA LEU A 171 -12.69 16.46 11.37
C LEU A 171 -13.18 15.16 12.04
N SER A 172 -12.25 14.29 12.46
CA SER A 172 -12.62 13.06 13.17
C SER A 172 -13.28 13.33 14.51
N LEU A 173 -12.76 14.31 15.27
CA LEU A 173 -13.39 14.72 16.51
C LEU A 173 -14.79 15.30 16.26
N ALA A 174 -14.96 16.15 15.24
CA ALA A 174 -16.26 16.71 14.87
C ALA A 174 -17.26 15.63 14.42
N LEU A 175 -16.80 14.59 13.72
CA LEU A 175 -17.62 13.44 13.32
C LEU A 175 -18.04 12.54 14.49
N GLU A 176 -17.22 12.47 15.54
CA GLU A 176 -17.50 11.62 16.71
C GLU A 176 -18.29 12.34 17.81
N GLU A 177 -18.05 13.63 18.02
CA GLU A 177 -18.55 14.40 19.16
C GLU A 177 -19.48 15.55 18.77
N GLY A 178 -19.62 15.81 17.47
CA GLY A 178 -20.26 17.00 16.94
C GLY A 178 -19.33 18.22 16.95
N THR A 179 -19.86 19.36 16.49
CA THR A 179 -19.11 20.63 16.34
C THR A 179 -19.29 21.59 17.51
N GLY A 180 -20.08 21.22 18.51
CA GLY A 180 -20.53 22.10 19.60
C GLY A 180 -19.67 22.12 20.87
N LEU A 181 -18.57 21.37 20.93
CA LEU A 181 -17.74 21.29 22.14
C LEU A 181 -17.13 22.65 22.52
N ASP A 182 -17.27 23.03 23.79
CA ASP A 182 -16.48 24.10 24.39
C ASP A 182 -15.02 23.66 24.66
N SER A 183 -14.18 24.58 25.14
CA SER A 183 -12.75 24.28 25.36
C SER A 183 -12.50 23.30 26.50
N GLN A 184 -13.36 23.27 27.53
CA GLN A 184 -13.23 22.36 28.66
C GLN A 184 -13.71 20.95 28.27
N GLN A 185 -14.83 20.87 27.54
CA GLN A 185 -15.37 19.63 26.98
C GLN A 185 -14.36 19.01 26.02
N PHE A 186 -13.79 19.79 25.09
CA PHE A 186 -12.74 19.33 24.18
C PHE A 186 -11.56 18.68 24.92
N THR A 187 -10.97 19.37 25.91
CA THR A 187 -9.82 18.83 26.66
C THR A 187 -10.19 17.56 27.43
N THR A 188 -11.43 17.46 27.92
CA THR A 188 -11.93 16.25 28.59
C THR A 188 -12.02 15.09 27.61
N THR A 189 -12.67 15.29 26.47
CA THR A 189 -12.81 14.28 25.42
C THR A 189 -11.46 13.79 24.91
N VAL A 190 -10.53 14.70 24.58
CA VAL A 190 -9.19 14.33 24.10
C VAL A 190 -8.40 13.55 25.15
N ARG A 191 -8.59 13.84 26.44
CA ARG A 191 -7.96 13.09 27.53
C ARG A 191 -8.54 11.68 27.65
N GLU A 192 -9.86 11.53 27.59
CA GLU A 192 -10.54 10.25 27.68
C GLU A 192 -10.21 9.34 26.49
N LYS A 193 -10.31 9.88 25.27
CA LYS A 193 -10.05 9.14 24.02
C LYS A 193 -8.57 9.04 23.66
N LYS A 194 -7.70 9.85 24.26
CA LYS A 194 -6.26 10.02 23.95
C LYS A 194 -6.02 10.65 22.58
N LEU A 195 -4.98 11.48 22.48
CA LEU A 195 -4.56 12.10 21.21
C LEU A 195 -4.25 11.09 20.10
N SER A 196 -3.80 9.88 20.43
CA SER A 196 -3.50 8.83 19.44
C SER A 196 -4.74 8.32 18.68
N SER A 197 -5.94 8.63 19.17
CA SER A 197 -7.20 8.31 18.47
C SER A 197 -7.52 9.33 17.37
N PHE A 198 -6.87 10.49 17.37
CA PHE A 198 -7.11 11.56 16.38
C PHE A 198 -5.88 11.91 15.56
N LEU A 199 -4.67 11.65 16.09
CA LEU A 199 -3.40 12.00 15.47
C LEU A 199 -2.54 10.74 15.20
N PRO A 200 -1.71 10.73 14.14
CA PRO A 200 -0.87 9.59 13.82
C PRO A 200 0.03 9.13 14.97
N ALA A 201 0.11 7.82 15.18
CA ALA A 201 0.80 7.23 16.34
C ALA A 201 2.28 7.66 16.45
N HIS A 202 2.96 7.78 15.30
CA HIS A 202 4.36 8.21 15.23
C HIS A 202 4.57 9.69 15.61
N VAL A 203 3.54 10.53 15.44
CA VAL A 203 3.54 11.94 15.84
C VAL A 203 3.37 12.06 17.36
N VAL A 204 2.41 11.33 17.92
CA VAL A 204 2.09 11.36 19.36
C VAL A 204 3.24 10.79 20.19
N MET A 205 3.80 9.64 19.80
CA MET A 205 4.91 9.02 20.54
C MET A 205 6.23 9.82 20.42
N GLY A 206 6.40 10.56 19.32
CA GLY A 206 7.57 11.36 19.04
C GLY A 206 8.79 10.53 18.64
N SER A 207 9.61 11.05 17.73
CA SER A 207 10.84 10.42 17.20
C SER A 207 12.04 10.43 18.16
N GLY A 208 11.81 10.47 19.48
CA GLY A 208 12.84 10.67 20.50
C GLY A 208 13.30 9.37 21.17
N GLY A 209 14.58 9.03 21.03
CA GLY A 209 15.24 7.99 21.82
C GLY A 209 15.24 8.27 23.34
N LEU A 210 15.81 7.33 24.10
CA LEU A 210 15.81 7.20 25.57
C LEU A 210 16.14 8.45 26.42
N LEU A 211 16.59 9.57 25.82
CA LEU A 211 16.95 10.82 26.51
C LEU A 211 15.89 11.93 26.44
N SER A 212 14.74 11.71 25.77
CA SER A 212 13.67 12.71 25.67
C SER A 212 12.68 12.70 26.85
N THR A 213 12.91 11.85 27.85
CA THR A 213 12.02 11.64 28.98
C THR A 213 12.25 12.70 30.05
N LEU A 214 11.36 13.69 30.11
CA LEU A 214 10.59 14.12 31.30
C LEU A 214 10.26 15.63 31.32
N ARG A 215 11.02 16.49 30.64
CA ARG A 215 10.77 17.96 30.65
C ARG A 215 10.11 18.55 29.39
N GLY A 216 10.10 17.82 28.28
CA GLY A 216 9.58 18.31 26.98
C GLY A 216 8.38 17.54 26.41
N LYS A 217 8.04 16.37 26.96
CA LYS A 217 6.92 15.54 26.46
C LYS A 217 5.55 16.19 26.75
N SER A 218 5.37 16.74 27.94
CA SER A 218 4.13 17.45 28.33
C SER A 218 3.91 18.70 27.48
N SER A 219 4.96 19.49 27.23
CA SER A 219 4.89 20.68 26.38
C SER A 219 4.56 20.35 24.92
N ARG A 220 5.11 19.25 24.35
CA ARG A 220 4.76 18.81 23.00
C ARG A 220 3.31 18.32 22.91
N HIS A 221 2.87 17.49 23.85
CA HIS A 221 1.49 17.03 23.90
C HIS A 221 0.51 18.20 24.02
N ALA A 222 0.81 19.16 24.89
CA ALA A 222 0.01 20.38 25.02
C ALA A 222 -0.02 21.18 23.70
N GLY A 223 1.11 21.28 22.98
CA GLY A 223 1.15 21.92 21.67
C GLY A 223 0.28 21.19 20.62
N LEU A 224 0.32 19.85 20.58
CA LEU A 224 -0.52 19.05 19.68
C LEU A 224 -2.02 19.21 20.02
N GLU A 225 -2.37 19.21 21.30
CA GLU A 225 -3.74 19.43 21.76
C GLU A 225 -4.25 20.83 21.40
N GLN A 226 -3.43 21.87 21.57
CA GLN A 226 -3.78 23.23 21.19
C GLN A 226 -3.97 23.36 19.67
N ASN A 227 -3.06 22.82 18.86
CA ASN A 227 -3.19 22.85 17.41
C ASN A 227 -4.48 22.13 16.95
N LEU A 228 -4.80 20.98 17.55
CA LEU A 228 -6.04 20.24 17.27
C LEU A 228 -7.28 21.04 17.65
N LEU A 229 -7.26 21.73 18.80
CA LEU A 229 -8.34 22.61 19.25
C LEU A 229 -8.55 23.81 18.32
N GLU A 230 -7.46 24.40 17.83
CA GLU A 230 -7.50 25.50 16.87
C GLU A 230 -8.15 25.06 15.55
N GLU A 231 -7.77 23.91 14.99
CA GLU A 231 -8.40 23.38 13.78
C GLU A 231 -9.88 23.01 14.00
N TYR A 232 -10.20 22.37 15.14
CA TYR A 232 -11.58 22.04 15.47
C TYR A 232 -12.49 23.28 15.55
N ARG A 233 -12.02 24.37 16.16
CA ARG A 233 -12.78 25.63 16.20
C ARG A 233 -13.05 26.23 14.82
N LYS A 234 -12.15 26.04 13.84
CA LYS A 234 -12.38 26.50 12.46
C LYS A 234 -13.56 25.78 11.80
N ILE A 235 -13.77 24.51 12.13
CA ILE A 235 -14.91 23.72 11.64
C ILE A 235 -16.22 24.26 12.26
N SER A 236 -16.23 24.48 13.57
CA SER A 236 -17.39 24.96 14.33
C SER A 236 -17.84 26.40 14.00
N THR A 237 -16.94 27.23 13.45
CA THR A 237 -17.21 28.66 13.20
C THR A 237 -17.62 28.98 11.76
N SER A 238 -17.71 27.96 10.89
CA SER A 238 -18.20 28.13 9.52
C SER A 238 -19.68 28.56 9.49
N ALA A 239 -20.01 29.57 8.67
CA ALA A 239 -21.17 30.42 8.86
C ALA A 239 -22.54 29.72 8.75
N GLY A 240 -23.31 29.75 9.84
CA GLY A 240 -24.78 29.73 9.83
C GLY A 240 -25.47 28.41 10.15
N ASN A 241 -24.85 27.26 9.85
CA ASN A 241 -25.37 25.92 10.18
C ASN A 241 -24.22 25.01 10.59
N SER A 242 -24.45 24.11 11.57
CA SER A 242 -23.48 23.03 11.83
C SER A 242 -23.31 22.22 10.55
N PRO A 243 -22.07 21.92 10.12
CA PRO A 243 -21.86 21.06 8.96
C PRO A 243 -22.50 19.69 9.19
N GLU A 244 -23.21 19.20 8.17
CA GLU A 244 -23.80 17.86 8.18
C GLU A 244 -22.70 16.78 8.22
N PRO A 245 -22.94 15.62 8.85
CA PRO A 245 -21.96 14.53 8.91
C PRO A 245 -21.38 14.15 7.53
N THR A 246 -22.25 14.06 6.52
CA THR A 246 -21.85 13.79 5.13
C THR A 246 -20.85 14.82 4.59
N GLN A 247 -21.02 16.12 4.89
CA GLN A 247 -20.07 17.15 4.47
C GLN A 247 -18.70 16.99 5.15
N LEU A 248 -18.70 16.64 6.44
CA LEU A 248 -17.46 16.37 7.18
C LEU A 248 -16.74 15.11 6.66
N LEU A 249 -17.48 14.06 6.32
CA LEU A 249 -16.95 12.85 5.68
C LEU A 249 -16.30 13.18 4.34
N HIS A 250 -16.96 13.98 3.49
CA HIS A 250 -16.38 14.45 2.23
C HIS A 250 -15.14 15.29 2.44
N GLN A 251 -15.12 16.22 3.40
CA GLN A 251 -13.91 17.01 3.69
C GLN A 251 -12.73 16.13 4.09
N TYR A 252 -12.98 15.11 4.92
CA TYR A 252 -11.97 14.14 5.33
C TYR A 252 -11.45 13.35 4.12
N LEU A 253 -12.36 12.74 3.37
CA LEU A 253 -12.02 11.90 2.22
C LEU A 253 -11.34 12.70 1.11
N ASN A 254 -11.79 13.91 0.80
CA ASN A 254 -11.17 14.79 -0.19
C ASN A 254 -9.71 15.12 0.17
N THR A 255 -9.44 15.36 1.45
CA THR A 255 -8.07 15.55 1.93
C THR A 255 -7.24 14.28 1.71
N CYS A 256 -7.77 13.10 2.05
CA CYS A 256 -7.11 11.83 1.78
C CYS A 256 -6.92 11.53 0.29
N HIS A 257 -7.90 11.90 -0.56
CA HIS A 257 -7.83 11.77 -2.01
C HIS A 257 -6.70 12.60 -2.61
N SER A 258 -6.26 13.68 -1.98
CA SER A 258 -5.09 14.42 -2.47
C SER A 258 -3.78 13.60 -2.39
N LEU A 259 -3.75 12.53 -1.58
CA LEU A 259 -2.61 11.66 -1.42
C LEU A 259 -2.51 10.68 -2.61
N PRO A 260 -1.37 10.63 -3.34
CA PRO A 260 -1.23 9.74 -4.50
C PRO A 260 -1.39 8.24 -4.20
N TYR A 261 -1.07 7.83 -2.98
CA TYR A 261 -1.15 6.44 -2.51
C TYR A 261 -2.46 6.11 -1.78
N TYR A 262 -3.46 7.00 -1.84
CA TYR A 262 -4.78 6.68 -1.33
C TYR A 262 -5.38 5.47 -2.05
N GLY A 263 -5.85 4.50 -1.29
CA GLY A 263 -6.51 3.30 -1.80
C GLY A 263 -5.55 2.26 -2.38
N CYS A 264 -4.24 2.38 -2.15
CA CYS A 264 -3.25 1.37 -2.54
C CYS A 264 -3.44 0.03 -1.82
N ALA A 265 -3.15 -1.06 -2.51
CA ALA A 265 -2.69 -2.29 -1.88
C ALA A 265 -1.25 -2.08 -1.38
N PHE A 266 -0.93 -2.54 -0.17
CA PHE A 266 0.38 -2.35 0.43
C PHE A 266 1.11 -3.69 0.58
N PHE A 267 2.35 -3.69 0.14
CA PHE A 267 3.29 -4.80 0.24
C PHE A 267 4.48 -4.39 1.10
N VAL A 268 5.13 -5.37 1.73
CA VAL A 268 6.33 -5.13 2.52
C VAL A 268 7.57 -5.39 1.67
N GLY A 269 8.61 -4.60 1.86
CA GLY A 269 9.89 -4.83 1.21
C GLY A 269 11.03 -4.10 1.89
N GLU A 270 12.22 -4.26 1.33
CA GLU A 270 13.40 -3.54 1.77
C GLU A 270 14.16 -2.93 0.59
N ILE A 271 14.85 -1.82 0.83
CA ILE A 271 15.76 -1.19 -0.14
C ILE A 271 17.15 -0.98 0.48
N ASP A 272 18.16 -0.92 -0.37
CA ASP A 272 19.52 -0.61 0.07
C ASP A 272 19.63 0.84 0.58
N LYS A 273 20.24 1.05 1.75
CA LYS A 273 20.57 2.41 2.20
C LYS A 273 21.69 3.00 1.35
N PRO A 274 21.66 4.32 1.06
CA PRO A 274 22.76 4.98 0.40
C PRO A 274 24.03 4.87 1.25
N ALA A 275 25.19 4.62 0.62
CA ALA A 275 26.45 4.42 1.32
C ALA A 275 26.87 5.66 2.14
N GLN A 276 26.81 5.54 3.47
CA GLN A 276 27.32 6.56 4.40
C GLN A 276 28.68 6.13 4.96
N GLY A 277 29.75 6.41 4.21
CA GLY A 277 31.14 6.26 4.66
C GLY A 277 31.79 4.92 4.32
N ILE A 278 33.10 4.82 4.61
CA ILE A 278 34.00 3.72 4.19
C ILE A 278 33.85 2.44 5.04
N LEU A 279 33.23 2.53 6.24
CA LEU A 279 33.13 1.41 7.19
C LEU A 279 31.71 0.83 7.39
N GLN A 280 30.69 1.28 6.66
CA GLN A 280 29.33 0.76 6.83
C GLN A 280 29.02 -0.37 5.84
N ARG A 281 28.79 -1.57 6.39
CA ARG A 281 28.09 -2.66 5.68
C ARG A 281 26.74 -2.11 5.18
N SER A 282 26.39 -2.40 3.92
CA SER A 282 25.13 -2.03 3.29
C SER A 282 23.96 -2.50 4.15
N LYS A 283 23.38 -1.60 4.95
CA LYS A 283 22.19 -1.91 5.73
C LYS A 283 20.97 -1.70 4.83
N ARG A 284 20.05 -2.66 4.83
CA ARG A 284 18.74 -2.49 4.21
C ARG A 284 17.85 -1.59 5.07
N LYS A 285 16.81 -1.05 4.46
CA LYS A 285 15.76 -0.24 5.09
C LYS A 285 14.41 -0.83 4.70
N ALA A 286 13.58 -1.11 5.70
CA ALA A 286 12.18 -1.51 5.50
C ALA A 286 11.37 -0.38 4.83
N VAL A 287 10.61 -0.75 3.82
CA VAL A 287 9.71 0.10 3.06
C VAL A 287 8.35 -0.58 2.91
N ASN A 288 7.31 0.24 2.78
CA ASN A 288 6.02 -0.18 2.27
C ASN A 288 5.95 0.18 0.79
N VAL A 289 5.48 -0.74 -0.04
CA VAL A 289 5.23 -0.54 -1.46
C VAL A 289 3.72 -0.48 -1.67
N GLY A 290 3.19 0.71 -1.96
CA GLY A 290 1.80 0.93 -2.33
C GLY A 290 1.62 0.80 -3.83
N ILE A 291 0.64 0.01 -4.28
CA ILE A 291 0.27 -0.15 -5.68
C ILE A 291 -1.23 0.09 -5.82
N CYS A 292 -1.62 0.97 -6.74
CA CYS A 292 -3.01 1.24 -7.08
C CYS A 292 -3.18 1.32 -8.60
N LEU A 293 -4.34 1.77 -9.07
CA LEU A 293 -4.58 1.99 -10.49
C LEU A 293 -3.71 3.10 -11.09
N GLU A 294 -3.20 4.05 -10.30
CA GLU A 294 -2.41 5.17 -10.82
C GLU A 294 -0.94 4.82 -11.03
N GLY A 295 -0.33 4.07 -10.09
CA GLY A 295 1.08 3.77 -10.11
C GLY A 295 1.61 3.04 -8.87
N VAL A 296 2.91 3.18 -8.64
CA VAL A 296 3.68 2.53 -7.57
C VAL A 296 4.32 3.58 -6.66
N TYR A 297 4.22 3.38 -5.35
CA TYR A 297 4.71 4.30 -4.33
C TYR A 297 5.54 3.55 -3.29
N VAL A 298 6.78 3.99 -3.06
CA VAL A 298 7.68 3.41 -2.06
C VAL A 298 7.80 4.36 -0.88
N MET A 299 7.50 3.89 0.32
CA MET A 299 7.41 4.70 1.55
C MET A 299 8.29 4.12 2.67
N ASP A 300 8.97 4.99 3.40
CA ASP A 300 9.80 4.62 4.56
C ASP A 300 8.91 4.19 5.74
N VAL A 301 9.05 2.94 6.20
CA VAL A 301 8.24 2.39 7.31
C VAL A 301 8.47 3.16 8.61
N LYS A 302 9.69 3.64 8.85
CA LYS A 302 10.08 4.28 10.11
C LYS A 302 9.84 5.78 10.07
N GLU A 303 10.34 6.44 9.04
CA GLU A 303 10.28 7.89 8.92
C GLU A 303 8.94 8.38 8.36
N LYS A 304 8.10 7.48 7.84
CA LYS A 304 6.77 7.80 7.27
C LYS A 304 6.84 8.87 6.19
N HIS A 305 7.82 8.74 5.30
CA HIS A 305 8.01 9.62 4.15
C HIS A 305 7.85 8.84 2.84
N VAL A 306 7.32 9.50 1.82
CA VAL A 306 7.36 8.99 0.44
C VAL A 306 8.80 9.09 -0.07
N LEU A 307 9.36 7.97 -0.52
CA LEU A 307 10.69 7.89 -1.09
C LEU A 307 10.65 7.99 -2.61
N LEU A 308 9.63 7.36 -3.21
CA LEU A 308 9.41 7.31 -4.66
C LEU A 308 7.90 7.21 -4.93
N GLY A 309 7.43 7.90 -5.94
CA GLY A 309 6.09 7.73 -6.51
C GLY A 309 6.22 7.82 -8.02
N LEU A 310 5.72 6.81 -8.72
CA LEU A 310 5.83 6.68 -10.18
C LEU A 310 4.48 6.26 -10.74
N ARG A 311 3.98 6.98 -11.74
CA ARG A 311 2.86 6.53 -12.56
C ARG A 311 3.31 5.40 -13.48
N PHE A 312 2.38 4.57 -13.97
CA PHE A 312 2.74 3.50 -14.91
C PHE A 312 3.39 4.01 -16.22
N SER A 313 3.12 5.25 -16.61
CA SER A 313 3.78 5.90 -17.76
C SER A 313 5.22 6.34 -17.48
N GLU A 314 5.67 6.29 -16.22
CA GLU A 314 6.96 6.79 -15.76
C GLU A 314 7.90 5.67 -15.31
N LEU A 315 7.47 4.41 -15.46
CA LEU A 315 8.22 3.26 -14.97
C LEU A 315 8.20 2.10 -15.96
N SER A 316 9.27 1.31 -15.92
CA SER A 316 9.29 -0.08 -16.37
C SER A 316 9.60 -0.96 -15.15
N TRP A 317 9.12 -2.20 -15.16
CA TRP A 317 9.32 -3.10 -14.03
C TRP A 317 9.69 -4.51 -14.50
N ASP A 318 10.37 -5.22 -13.62
CA ASP A 318 10.62 -6.65 -13.76
C ASP A 318 10.71 -7.29 -12.36
N HIS A 319 10.63 -8.61 -12.26
CA HIS A 319 10.90 -9.32 -11.02
C HIS A 319 11.86 -10.48 -11.24
N SER A 320 12.76 -10.69 -10.28
CA SER A 320 13.71 -11.79 -10.31
C SER A 320 13.56 -12.68 -9.08
N TYR A 321 13.76 -13.98 -9.29
CA TYR A 321 13.83 -14.98 -8.24
C TYR A 321 15.23 -14.98 -7.62
N PRO A 322 15.39 -15.43 -6.36
CA PRO A 322 16.71 -15.65 -5.79
C PRO A 322 17.47 -16.67 -6.63
N GLU A 323 18.70 -16.34 -7.02
CA GLU A 323 19.57 -17.25 -7.78
C GLU A 323 20.35 -18.18 -6.85
N GLU A 324 20.70 -17.70 -5.65
CA GLU A 324 21.42 -18.45 -4.62
C GLU A 324 20.62 -18.60 -3.32
N GLU A 325 20.95 -19.62 -2.54
CA GLU A 325 20.35 -19.87 -1.22
C GLU A 325 20.71 -18.72 -0.25
N GLY A 326 19.72 -17.93 0.14
CA GLY A 326 19.88 -16.72 0.96
C GLY A 326 19.67 -15.41 0.21
N ASP A 327 19.51 -15.43 -1.11
CA ASP A 327 19.03 -14.27 -1.86
C ASP A 327 17.53 -14.04 -1.63
N SER A 328 17.10 -12.79 -1.81
CA SER A 328 15.68 -12.42 -1.74
C SER A 328 15.12 -12.29 -3.16
N HIS A 329 13.82 -12.55 -3.33
CA HIS A 329 13.11 -12.11 -4.53
C HIS A 329 13.22 -10.58 -4.66
N ILE A 330 13.32 -10.07 -5.88
CA ILE A 330 13.51 -8.64 -6.13
C ILE A 330 12.45 -8.15 -7.10
N LEU A 331 11.79 -7.05 -6.75
CA LEU A 331 11.09 -6.19 -7.69
C LEU A 331 12.04 -5.09 -8.15
N TRP A 332 12.18 -4.97 -9.46
CA TRP A 332 12.98 -3.96 -10.13
C TRP A 332 12.07 -2.87 -10.65
N LEU A 333 12.38 -1.61 -10.32
CA LEU A 333 11.70 -0.45 -10.88
C LEU A 333 12.72 0.40 -11.63
N GLU A 334 12.57 0.50 -12.94
CA GLU A 334 13.31 1.39 -13.81
C GLU A 334 12.49 2.67 -14.05
N PHE A 335 13.13 3.83 -13.97
CA PHE A 335 12.49 5.12 -14.22
C PHE A 335 13.53 6.18 -14.63
N ASP A 336 13.05 7.25 -15.25
CA ASP A 336 13.89 8.35 -15.68
C ASP A 336 14.49 9.11 -14.49
N GLY A 337 15.73 9.53 -14.63
CA GLY A 337 16.40 10.37 -13.65
C GLY A 337 17.49 11.25 -14.25
N GLU A 338 18.15 11.97 -13.35
CA GLU A 338 19.25 12.86 -13.72
C GLU A 338 20.45 12.62 -12.79
N GLU A 339 21.65 12.66 -13.37
CA GLU A 339 22.94 12.74 -12.67
C GLU A 339 23.81 13.84 -13.29
N ASP A 340 24.24 14.81 -12.48
CA ASP A 340 25.11 15.93 -12.90
C ASP A 340 24.62 16.67 -14.18
N GLY A 341 23.30 16.87 -14.36
CA GLY A 341 22.75 17.52 -15.56
C GLY A 341 22.53 16.58 -16.76
N THR A 342 22.85 15.29 -16.62
CA THR A 342 22.70 14.29 -17.68
C THR A 342 21.49 13.41 -17.37
N ALA A 343 20.61 13.21 -18.36
CA ALA A 343 19.51 12.26 -18.27
C ALA A 343 20.05 10.82 -18.22
N VAL A 344 19.54 10.03 -17.28
CA VAL A 344 19.97 8.65 -17.00
C VAL A 344 18.75 7.81 -16.65
N ASN A 345 18.82 6.50 -16.89
CA ASN A 345 17.87 5.55 -16.33
C ASN A 345 18.32 5.17 -14.92
N LYS A 346 17.37 5.16 -13.99
CA LYS A 346 17.58 4.75 -12.60
C LYS A 346 16.86 3.46 -12.34
N LEU A 347 17.58 2.51 -11.75
CA LEU A 347 17.05 1.22 -11.36
C LEU A 347 17.06 1.09 -9.83
N LEU A 348 15.88 0.94 -9.24
CA LEU A 348 15.68 0.68 -7.82
C LEU A 348 15.47 -0.82 -7.59
N LYS A 349 16.18 -1.37 -6.60
CA LYS A 349 15.99 -2.74 -6.12
C LYS A 349 15.10 -2.74 -4.89
N ILE A 350 14.02 -3.51 -4.92
CA ILE A 350 13.16 -3.75 -3.76
C ILE A 350 13.19 -5.24 -3.44
N TYR A 351 13.82 -5.60 -2.32
CA TYR A 351 13.89 -6.98 -1.83
C TYR A 351 12.57 -7.34 -1.15
N SER A 352 11.85 -8.35 -1.65
CA SER A 352 10.59 -8.83 -1.07
C SER A 352 10.16 -10.15 -1.69
N LYS A 353 9.80 -11.14 -0.85
CA LYS A 353 9.09 -12.36 -1.30
C LYS A 353 7.74 -12.11 -1.96
N GLN A 354 7.21 -10.89 -1.86
CA GLN A 354 5.97 -10.48 -2.52
C GLN A 354 6.22 -9.92 -3.93
N ALA A 355 7.45 -9.99 -4.46
CA ALA A 355 7.79 -9.43 -5.78
C ALA A 355 6.92 -9.99 -6.92
N GLU A 356 6.62 -11.29 -6.92
CA GLU A 356 5.71 -11.90 -7.90
C GLU A 356 4.29 -11.30 -7.79
N LEU A 357 3.76 -11.16 -6.57
CA LEU A 357 2.45 -10.54 -6.34
C LEU A 357 2.43 -9.08 -6.80
N MET A 358 3.47 -8.31 -6.48
CA MET A 358 3.60 -6.92 -6.91
C MET A 358 3.68 -6.81 -8.43
N SER A 359 4.49 -7.63 -9.09
CA SER A 359 4.65 -7.64 -10.54
C SER A 359 3.34 -7.97 -11.25
N GLY A 360 2.65 -9.04 -10.86
CA GLY A 360 1.36 -9.41 -11.43
C GLY A 360 0.24 -8.39 -11.14
N PHE A 361 0.34 -7.66 -10.02
CA PHE A 361 -0.58 -6.54 -9.74
C PHE A 361 -0.35 -5.38 -10.71
N ILE A 362 0.91 -4.97 -10.89
CA ILE A 362 1.27 -3.87 -11.82
C ILE A 362 0.81 -4.23 -13.24
N GLU A 363 1.09 -5.45 -13.70
CA GLU A 363 0.66 -5.96 -15.00
C GLU A 363 -0.86 -5.84 -15.16
N PHE A 364 -1.63 -6.36 -14.19
CA PHE A 364 -3.09 -6.27 -14.22
C PHE A 364 -3.60 -4.82 -14.26
N CYS A 365 -2.99 -3.90 -13.50
CA CYS A 365 -3.37 -2.48 -13.54
C CYS A 365 -3.13 -1.83 -14.91
N VAL A 366 -2.00 -2.16 -15.56
CA VAL A 366 -1.66 -1.65 -16.89
C VAL A 366 -2.61 -2.21 -17.95
N GLU A 367 -2.91 -3.51 -17.90
CA GLU A 367 -3.89 -4.16 -18.78
C GLU A 367 -5.28 -3.54 -18.63
N LEU A 368 -5.75 -3.35 -17.39
CA LEU A 368 -7.07 -2.77 -17.11
C LEU A 368 -7.20 -1.35 -17.68
N LYS A 369 -6.16 -0.52 -17.57
CA LYS A 369 -6.12 0.81 -18.17
C LYS A 369 -6.17 0.75 -19.70
N SER A 370 -5.35 -0.11 -20.30
CA SER A 370 -5.32 -0.25 -21.77
C SER A 370 -6.65 -0.70 -22.35
N ALA A 371 -7.38 -1.59 -21.66
CA ALA A 371 -8.71 -2.04 -22.07
C ALA A 371 -9.77 -0.91 -21.99
N SER A 372 -9.67 -0.06 -20.96
CA SER A 372 -10.56 1.10 -20.80
C SER A 372 -10.32 2.17 -21.87
N GLU A 373 -9.06 2.40 -22.26
CA GLU A 373 -8.70 3.38 -23.29
C GLU A 373 -8.97 2.86 -24.71
N GLY A 374 -8.76 1.56 -24.96
CA GLY A 374 -9.06 0.91 -26.24
C GLY A 374 -10.57 0.82 -26.52
N GLY A 375 -11.41 0.72 -25.48
CA GLY A 375 -12.87 0.81 -25.62
C GLY A 375 -13.36 2.22 -25.98
N ALA A 376 -12.71 3.26 -25.47
CA ALA A 376 -13.03 4.66 -25.79
C ALA A 376 -12.55 5.06 -27.19
N ALA A 377 -11.43 4.51 -27.67
CA ALA A 377 -10.93 4.75 -29.02
C ALA A 377 -11.83 4.12 -30.12
N ALA A 378 -12.57 3.05 -29.81
CA ALA A 378 -13.51 2.43 -30.74
C ALA A 378 -14.80 3.26 -30.98
N GLU A 379 -15.07 4.27 -30.14
CA GLU A 379 -16.23 5.17 -30.28
C GLU A 379 -15.89 6.55 -30.88
N MET A 380 -14.63 6.82 -31.23
CA MET A 380 -14.17 8.13 -31.73
C MET A 380 -13.44 8.07 -33.08
N ASP A 381 -13.75 7.10 -33.94
CA ASP A 381 -13.34 7.13 -35.34
C ASP A 381 -14.36 7.98 -36.15
N GLY A 382 -14.24 9.29 -36.02
CA GLY A 382 -15.13 10.27 -36.65
C GLY A 382 -14.58 11.70 -36.63
N GLU A 383 -13.75 11.98 -37.63
CA GLU A 383 -13.31 13.30 -38.13
C GLU A 383 -12.07 14.00 -37.53
N VAL A 384 -11.27 14.47 -38.49
CA VAL A 384 -9.92 15.01 -38.41
C VAL A 384 -9.97 16.53 -38.68
N ASN A 385 -9.19 17.34 -37.95
CA ASN A 385 -8.15 18.28 -38.42
C ASN A 385 -8.04 19.68 -37.73
N LEU A 386 -6.77 19.98 -37.36
CA LEU A 386 -6.00 21.26 -37.39
C LEU A 386 -6.45 22.40 -36.43
N SER A 387 -5.60 23.09 -35.65
CA SER A 387 -4.30 23.68 -36.00
C SER A 387 -3.59 24.32 -34.76
N GLN A 388 -2.27 24.54 -34.90
CA GLN A 388 -1.43 25.67 -34.40
C GLN A 388 -0.71 25.66 -33.02
N GLN A 389 0.62 25.82 -33.13
CA GLN A 389 1.62 26.35 -32.17
C GLN A 389 2.23 27.63 -32.84
N PRO A 390 3.20 28.40 -32.26
CA PRO A 390 3.64 28.58 -30.85
C PRO A 390 3.92 30.07 -30.47
N ALA A 391 4.24 30.36 -29.20
CA ALA A 391 5.09 31.51 -28.82
C ALA A 391 5.76 31.28 -27.45
N GLY A 392 7.07 31.51 -27.35
CA GLY A 392 7.88 31.28 -26.15
C GLY A 392 8.20 32.54 -25.34
N GLN A 393 8.92 32.35 -24.23
CA GLN A 393 9.84 33.34 -23.68
C GLN A 393 10.85 32.70 -22.72
N GLU A 394 12.13 32.83 -23.07
CA GLU A 394 13.30 32.54 -22.22
C GLU A 394 13.58 33.69 -21.25
N GLY A 395 13.92 33.36 -20.01
CA GLY A 395 14.48 34.29 -19.02
C GLY A 395 15.80 33.76 -18.47
N ARG A 396 16.91 34.23 -19.03
CA ARG A 396 18.30 33.93 -18.63
C ARG A 396 18.71 34.76 -17.42
N SER A 397 19.31 34.15 -16.41
CA SER A 397 20.14 34.87 -15.44
C SER A 397 21.41 34.09 -15.07
N LYS A 398 22.55 34.78 -15.10
CA LYS A 398 23.92 34.24 -14.99
C LYS A 398 24.54 34.57 -13.62
N ASN A 399 25.34 33.62 -13.15
CA ASN A 399 26.54 33.72 -12.30
C ASN A 399 26.43 33.80 -10.77
N GLY A 400 27.09 32.83 -10.12
CA GLY A 400 27.55 32.90 -8.73
C GLY A 400 28.20 31.60 -8.25
N ARG A 401 29.49 31.38 -8.56
CA ARG A 401 30.32 30.30 -7.99
C ARG A 401 30.65 30.59 -6.52
N GLY A 402 30.46 29.61 -5.63
CA GLY A 402 30.93 29.70 -4.23
C GLY A 402 30.36 28.61 -3.32
N GLY A 403 30.75 27.35 -3.55
CA GLY A 403 30.27 26.20 -2.78
C GLY A 403 30.84 26.16 -1.36
N ARG A 404 30.01 26.48 -0.36
CA ARG A 404 30.11 25.93 0.99
C ARG A 404 29.10 24.81 1.12
N ARG A 405 29.56 23.61 1.52
CA ARG A 405 28.72 22.42 1.79
C ARG A 405 27.54 22.81 2.70
N GLY A 406 26.35 22.89 2.12
CA GLY A 406 25.11 23.10 2.86
C GLY A 406 24.65 21.80 3.51
N MET A 407 24.35 21.86 4.81
CA MET A 407 23.49 20.89 5.50
C MET A 407 22.25 20.59 4.65
N LEU A 408 21.91 19.31 4.52
CA LEU A 408 20.65 18.85 3.90
C LEU A 408 19.50 19.69 4.46
N HIS A 409 18.94 20.59 3.63
CA HIS A 409 17.70 21.25 3.95
C HIS A 409 16.64 20.16 4.10
N ARG A 410 15.97 20.09 5.27
CA ARG A 410 14.78 19.26 5.42
C ARG A 410 13.79 19.72 4.36
N GLN A 411 13.49 18.87 3.40
CA GLN A 411 12.30 19.07 2.57
C GLN A 411 11.09 19.17 3.50
N GLY A 412 10.30 20.24 3.34
CA GLY A 412 9.19 20.56 4.23
C GLY A 412 8.04 19.55 4.17
N SER A 413 7.84 18.93 3.00
CA SER A 413 6.79 17.95 2.79
C SER A 413 7.29 16.49 2.87
N VAL A 414 6.46 15.63 3.44
CA VAL A 414 6.66 14.18 3.55
C VAL A 414 6.09 13.41 2.36
N VAL A 415 5.28 14.06 1.54
CA VAL A 415 4.61 13.42 0.38
C VAL A 415 5.42 13.52 -0.92
N CYS A 416 6.39 14.44 -0.99
CA CYS A 416 7.25 14.60 -2.15
C CYS A 416 8.29 13.47 -2.26
N SER A 417 8.42 12.90 -3.47
CA SER A 417 9.42 11.88 -3.79
C SER A 417 10.85 12.34 -3.44
N ARG A 418 11.57 11.50 -2.68
CA ARG A 418 12.95 11.74 -2.23
C ARG A 418 13.94 10.90 -3.01
N VAL A 419 13.85 10.94 -4.34
CA VAL A 419 14.64 10.10 -5.26
C VAL A 419 16.15 10.22 -5.00
N HIS A 420 16.63 11.41 -4.67
CA HIS A 420 18.04 11.68 -4.34
C HIS A 420 18.55 10.97 -3.06
N SER A 421 17.64 10.45 -2.23
CA SER A 421 17.96 9.70 -1.01
C SER A 421 18.01 8.18 -1.22
N LEU A 422 17.63 7.71 -2.42
CA LEU A 422 17.62 6.29 -2.78
C LEU A 422 19.00 5.83 -3.25
N ASN A 423 19.34 4.58 -2.93
CA ASN A 423 20.45 3.89 -3.58
C ASN A 423 19.92 3.25 -4.88
N THR A 424 20.26 3.84 -6.01
CA THR A 424 19.82 3.38 -7.35
C THR A 424 21.04 3.03 -8.20
N ILE A 425 20.83 2.18 -9.20
CA ILE A 425 21.83 1.96 -10.25
C ILE A 425 21.50 2.91 -11.40
N SER A 426 22.41 3.81 -11.71
CA SER A 426 22.27 4.73 -12.83
C SER A 426 23.01 4.20 -14.07
N TYR A 427 22.37 4.28 -15.23
CA TYR A 427 22.99 3.95 -16.51
C TYR A 427 22.43 4.81 -17.64
N VAL A 428 23.14 4.83 -18.76
CA VAL A 428 22.64 5.39 -20.02
C VAL A 428 22.53 4.26 -21.02
N ASP A 429 21.36 4.10 -21.63
CA ASP A 429 21.16 3.22 -22.77
C ASP A 429 21.21 4.05 -24.06
N ASN A 430 22.23 3.80 -24.88
CA ASN A 430 22.39 4.44 -26.19
C ASN A 430 21.89 3.58 -27.35
N GLY A 431 21.11 2.52 -27.08
CA GLY A 431 20.60 1.56 -28.07
C GLY A 431 21.66 0.62 -28.66
N LYS A 432 22.90 0.67 -28.15
CA LYS A 432 24.03 -0.19 -28.56
C LYS A 432 24.78 -0.83 -27.39
N GLU A 433 24.75 -0.23 -26.20
CA GLU A 433 25.46 -0.68 -25.00
C GLU A 433 24.85 -0.01 -23.76
N ILE A 434 24.64 -0.78 -22.68
CA ILE A 434 24.23 -0.27 -21.36
C ILE A 434 25.48 0.17 -20.60
N LYS A 435 25.68 1.48 -20.43
CA LYS A 435 26.83 2.02 -19.68
C LYS A 435 26.42 2.41 -18.28
N ARG A 436 26.82 1.61 -17.28
CA ARG A 436 26.65 1.94 -15.87
C ARG A 436 27.48 3.17 -15.50
N LEU A 437 26.83 4.21 -15.01
CA LEU A 437 27.50 5.37 -14.46
C LEU A 437 27.94 5.02 -13.03
N LYS A 438 29.25 5.07 -12.77
CA LYS A 438 29.77 4.92 -11.41
C LYS A 438 29.43 6.20 -10.63
N PRO A 439 28.79 6.12 -9.45
CA PRO A 439 28.50 7.30 -8.66
C PRO A 439 29.81 8.03 -8.32
N LYS A 440 29.89 9.33 -8.61
CA LYS A 440 31.06 10.15 -8.25
C LYS A 440 31.12 10.32 -6.72
N ARG A 441 31.96 9.52 -6.05
CA ARG A 441 32.69 9.98 -4.86
C ARG A 441 34.18 9.84 -5.08
N ALA A 442 34.91 10.78 -4.48
CA ALA A 442 36.31 11.12 -4.67
C ALA A 442 37.28 9.93 -4.74
N ALA A 443 38.30 10.11 -5.61
CA ALA A 443 39.53 9.35 -5.78
C ALA A 443 39.40 7.88 -6.22
N SER A 444 39.85 7.67 -7.46
CA SER A 444 40.20 6.40 -8.10
C SER A 444 40.90 5.43 -7.15
N PHE A 445 40.38 4.20 -7.06
CA PHE A 445 41.09 3.04 -6.50
C PHE A 445 41.62 2.07 -7.56
N PHE A 446 41.47 2.39 -8.86
CA PHE A 446 42.09 1.66 -9.96
C PHE A 446 43.08 2.56 -10.69
N THR A 447 44.11 2.99 -9.97
CA THR A 447 45.39 3.36 -10.57
C THR A 447 46.50 2.71 -9.77
N ARG A 448 46.65 1.39 -9.95
CA ARG A 448 47.91 0.71 -9.64
C ARG A 448 48.11 -0.43 -10.61
N GLN A 449 48.59 -0.10 -11.81
CA GLN A 449 49.34 -1.02 -12.65
C GLN A 449 50.23 -0.23 -13.60
N THR A 450 51.48 -0.06 -13.18
CA THR A 450 52.69 -0.03 -14.02
C THR A 450 53.83 -0.38 -13.06
N SER A 451 54.32 -1.61 -13.08
CA SER A 451 55.48 -1.94 -13.91
C SER A 451 55.49 -3.41 -14.34
N ALA A 452 55.79 -3.60 -15.63
CA ALA A 452 56.05 -4.87 -16.27
C ALA A 452 57.25 -5.60 -15.65
N THR A 453 57.21 -6.93 -15.66
CA THR A 453 58.41 -7.75 -15.89
C THR A 453 58.03 -9.02 -16.64
N THR A 454 58.59 -9.13 -17.84
CA THR A 454 58.71 -10.26 -18.76
C THR A 454 59.00 -11.58 -18.05
N TYR A 455 58.45 -12.71 -18.50
CA TYR A 455 59.21 -13.95 -18.77
C TYR A 455 58.39 -14.98 -19.58
N SER A 456 59.15 -15.75 -20.36
CA SER A 456 58.80 -16.58 -21.52
C SER A 456 57.99 -17.84 -21.21
N ALA A 457 57.22 -18.28 -22.22
CA ALA A 457 56.58 -19.58 -22.29
C ALA A 457 57.59 -20.74 -22.31
N VAL A 458 57.22 -21.85 -21.68
CA VAL A 458 57.83 -23.18 -21.85
C VAL A 458 56.70 -24.18 -22.08
N GLN A 459 56.80 -24.89 -23.21
CA GLN A 459 55.96 -26.01 -23.60
C GLN A 459 56.16 -27.20 -22.66
N VAL A 460 55.09 -27.96 -22.41
CA VAL A 460 55.22 -29.32 -21.89
C VAL A 460 54.54 -30.27 -22.87
N THR A 461 55.40 -31.13 -23.42
CA THR A 461 55.15 -32.20 -24.39
C THR A 461 54.42 -33.37 -23.74
N GLU A 462 53.50 -33.98 -24.49
CA GLU A 462 53.01 -35.34 -24.21
C GLU A 462 54.17 -36.34 -24.26
N ASN A 463 54.22 -37.27 -23.31
CA ASN A 463 54.71 -38.62 -23.57
C ASN A 463 54.10 -39.63 -22.58
N LEU A 464 53.74 -40.74 -23.17
CA LEU A 464 53.13 -41.95 -22.63
C LEU A 464 54.22 -42.87 -22.04
N GLU A 465 53.78 -43.79 -21.17
CA GLU A 465 54.30 -45.15 -20.90
C GLU A 465 54.96 -45.50 -19.54
N GLN A 466 54.19 -46.36 -18.83
CA GLN A 466 54.51 -47.68 -18.25
C GLN A 466 55.29 -47.80 -16.93
N GLY A 467 54.67 -48.61 -16.03
CA GLY A 467 55.18 -49.09 -14.76
C GLY A 467 54.04 -49.58 -13.87
#